data_AF-A0A6B2G1Y0-F1
#
_entry.id   AF-A0A6B2G1Y0-F1
#
_cell.length_a   1.000
_cell.length_b   1.000
_cell.length_c   1.000
_cell.angle_alpha   90.00
_cell.angle_beta   90.00
_cell.angle_gamma   90.00
#
_symmetry.space_group_name_H-M   'P 1'
#
loop_
_entity.id
_entity.type
_entity.pdbx_description
1 polymer ?
#
loop_
_entity_poly.entity_id
_entity_poly.type
_entity_poly.pdbx_seq_one_letter_code
_entity_poly.pdbx_strand_id
1 'polypeptide(L)'
;MYIKDRCMVYMIDREFNIIHVPHLTFPSTQGKNSHIKSTILDGEFVLENDQGVKRPRYLIFDLIVFNNEKVNLPFSKRLKMVHQELIVPRDSAFSSGTLNRSKEAFSVRVKQFFEKNRCRQLYERFMKNVTHETDGLVFQPENDLYVSGTCESCLKWKPDHLNTVDFYLNIQC
;
A
#
# COMPACT_ATOMS: atom_id res chain seq x y z
N MET A 1 -7.24 1.96 -2.78
CA MET A 1 -8.38 1.13 -2.33
C MET A 1 -9.45 2.03 -1.71
N TYR A 2 -10.72 1.79 -2.03
CA TYR A 2 -11.87 2.44 -1.40
C TYR A 2 -12.66 1.43 -0.57
N ILE A 3 -12.86 1.75 0.71
CA ILE A 3 -13.63 0.96 1.67
C ILE A 3 -14.92 1.73 1.94
N LYS A 4 -16.00 1.36 1.24
CA LYS A 4 -17.30 2.02 1.40
C LYS A 4 -17.97 1.59 2.71
N ASP A 5 -18.08 0.27 2.90
CA ASP A 5 -18.62 -0.38 4.10
C ASP A 5 -18.18 -1.85 4.12
N ARG A 6 -18.66 -2.65 5.08
CA ARG A 6 -18.48 -4.10 5.14
C ARG A 6 -18.90 -4.76 3.83
N CYS A 7 -18.06 -5.68 3.33
CA CYS A 7 -18.25 -6.37 2.05
C CYS A 7 -18.32 -5.44 0.82
N MET A 8 -18.09 -4.14 0.98
CA MET A 8 -18.09 -3.13 -0.08
C MET A 8 -16.71 -2.48 -0.16
N VAL A 9 -15.71 -3.31 -0.49
CA VAL A 9 -14.33 -2.87 -0.70
C VAL A 9 -14.00 -2.93 -2.19
N TYR A 10 -13.35 -1.88 -2.67
CA TYR A 10 -13.05 -1.69 -4.09
C TYR A 10 -11.57 -1.33 -4.28
N MET A 11 -10.93 -1.98 -5.24
CA MET A 11 -9.64 -1.56 -5.78
C MET A 11 -9.91 -0.64 -6.97
N ILE A 12 -9.15 0.45 -7.05
CA ILE A 12 -9.26 1.46 -8.10
C ILE A 12 -7.84 1.68 -8.61
N ASP A 13 -7.61 1.47 -9.90
CA ASP A 13 -6.33 1.74 -10.55
C ASP A 13 -6.28 3.16 -11.14
N ARG A 14 -5.19 3.47 -11.86
CA ARG A 14 -4.94 4.82 -12.40
C ARG A 14 -5.83 5.14 -13.61
N GLU A 15 -6.29 4.10 -14.29
CA GLU A 15 -7.22 4.15 -15.42
C GLU A 15 -8.69 4.18 -14.97
N PHE A 16 -8.93 4.26 -13.65
CA PHE A 16 -10.26 4.23 -13.02
C PHE A 16 -11.03 2.92 -13.24
N ASN A 17 -10.35 1.81 -13.50
CA ASN A 17 -10.99 0.50 -13.42
C ASN A 17 -11.31 0.20 -11.95
N ILE A 18 -12.55 -0.22 -11.70
CA ILE A 18 -13.04 -0.51 -10.36
C ILE A 18 -13.24 -2.01 -10.22
N ILE A 19 -12.51 -2.63 -9.29
CA ILE A 19 -12.59 -4.06 -9.00
C ILE A 19 -13.17 -4.24 -7.59
N HIS A 20 -14.29 -4.96 -7.49
CA HIS A 20 -14.86 -5.32 -6.19
C HIS A 20 -14.06 -6.45 -5.55
N VAL A 21 -13.72 -6.30 -4.27
CA VAL A 21 -12.99 -7.30 -3.47
C VAL A 21 -13.90 -7.79 -2.35
N PRO A 22 -14.66 -8.88 -2.58
CA PRO A 22 -15.50 -9.45 -1.54
C PRO A 22 -14.64 -10.06 -0.41
N HIS A 23 -15.21 -10.16 0.78
CA HIS A 23 -14.63 -10.79 1.97
C HIS A 23 -13.43 -10.10 2.63
N LEU A 24 -12.88 -9.03 2.04
CA LEU A 24 -11.86 -8.22 2.69
C LEU A 24 -12.49 -7.35 3.79
N THR A 25 -12.02 -7.50 5.04
CA THR A 25 -12.70 -6.94 6.22
C THR A 25 -11.80 -6.02 7.04
N PHE A 26 -12.28 -4.81 7.35
CA PHE A 26 -11.57 -3.83 8.16
C PHE A 26 -12.39 -3.47 9.42
N PRO A 27 -12.19 -4.19 10.54
CA PRO A 27 -12.87 -3.90 11.79
C PRO A 27 -12.58 -2.47 12.25
N SER A 28 -13.57 -1.81 12.83
CA SER A 28 -13.41 -0.47 13.42
C SER A 28 -13.16 -0.55 14.93
N THR A 29 -12.47 0.46 15.46
CA THR A 29 -12.22 0.66 16.90
C THR A 29 -13.46 1.15 17.65
N GLN A 30 -14.49 1.65 16.94
CA GLN A 30 -15.65 2.32 17.54
C GLN A 30 -16.78 1.39 18.03
N GLY A 31 -16.58 0.07 18.02
CA GLY A 31 -17.57 -0.85 18.60
C GLY A 31 -17.40 -2.31 18.20
N LYS A 32 -18.04 -3.19 18.95
CA LYS A 32 -18.05 -4.63 18.67
C LYS A 32 -18.74 -4.90 17.34
N ASN A 33 -18.10 -5.71 16.48
CA ASN A 33 -18.58 -5.99 15.13
C ASN A 33 -18.82 -4.73 14.29
N SER A 34 -18.08 -3.65 14.52
CA SER A 34 -18.09 -2.47 13.64
C SER A 34 -17.08 -2.63 12.49
N HIS A 35 -17.20 -1.82 11.44
CA HIS A 35 -16.33 -1.83 10.27
C HIS A 35 -16.06 -0.39 9.86
N ILE A 36 -14.84 -0.06 9.42
CA ILE A 36 -14.55 1.29 8.93
C ILE A 36 -15.34 1.56 7.64
N LYS A 37 -15.70 2.83 7.42
CA LYS A 37 -16.56 3.21 6.29
C LYS A 37 -15.97 4.40 5.57
N SER A 38 -16.36 4.59 4.32
CA SER A 38 -15.98 5.77 3.52
C SER A 38 -14.50 6.15 3.66
N THR A 39 -13.61 5.16 3.53
CA THR A 39 -12.16 5.31 3.73
C THR A 39 -11.43 5.06 2.42
N ILE A 40 -10.48 5.93 2.07
CA ILE A 40 -9.64 5.81 0.87
C ILE A 40 -8.18 5.64 1.30
N LEU A 41 -7.59 4.55 0.84
CA LEU A 41 -6.19 4.18 1.05
C LEU A 41 -5.41 4.28 -0.25
N ASP A 42 -4.18 4.73 -0.15
CA ASP A 42 -3.20 4.62 -1.23
C ASP A 42 -2.28 3.43 -0.98
N GLY A 43 -1.94 2.71 -2.04
CA GLY A 43 -1.21 1.45 -1.91
C GLY A 43 -0.86 0.79 -3.23
N GLU A 44 -0.03 -0.24 -3.14
CA GLU A 44 0.51 -0.99 -4.26
C GLU A 44 0.11 -2.46 -4.15
N PHE A 45 -0.28 -3.07 -5.27
CA PHE A 45 -0.56 -4.49 -5.33
C PHE A 45 0.67 -5.23 -5.85
N VAL A 46 1.20 -6.16 -5.07
CA VAL A 46 2.43 -6.91 -5.37
C VAL A 46 2.19 -8.41 -5.32
N LEU A 47 2.98 -9.16 -6.09
CA LEU A 47 3.10 -10.61 -5.96
C LEU A 47 4.42 -10.93 -5.26
N GLU A 48 4.36 -11.23 -3.97
CA GLU A 48 5.55 -11.63 -3.21
C GLU A 48 5.85 -13.11 -3.41
N ASN A 49 7.12 -13.45 -3.63
CA ASN A 49 7.61 -14.81 -3.67
C ASN A 49 7.88 -15.33 -2.25
N ASP A 50 7.02 -16.22 -1.76
CA ASP A 50 7.14 -16.81 -0.44
C ASP A 50 7.54 -18.29 -0.61
N GLN A 51 8.84 -18.56 -0.53
CA GLN A 51 9.42 -19.91 -0.69
C GLN A 51 9.03 -20.60 -2.02
N GLY A 52 9.02 -19.85 -3.12
CA GLY A 52 8.65 -20.33 -4.45
C GLY A 52 7.17 -20.15 -4.79
N VAL A 53 6.33 -19.77 -3.82
CA VAL A 53 4.90 -19.55 -4.03
C VAL A 53 4.61 -18.05 -4.16
N LYS A 54 4.06 -17.62 -5.30
CA LYS A 54 3.60 -16.24 -5.47
C LYS A 54 2.35 -15.98 -4.63
N ARG A 55 2.43 -15.04 -3.69
CA ARG A 55 1.33 -14.65 -2.81
C ARG A 55 0.94 -13.19 -3.07
N PRO A 56 -0.33 -12.91 -3.41
CA PRO A 56 -0.78 -11.54 -3.64
C PRO A 56 -0.87 -10.76 -2.34
N ARG A 57 -0.37 -9.52 -2.37
CA ARG A 57 -0.44 -8.58 -1.23
C ARG A 57 -0.80 -7.19 -1.69
N TYR A 58 -1.55 -6.48 -0.85
CA TYR A 58 -1.76 -5.05 -0.97
C TYR A 58 -0.96 -4.32 0.12
N LEU A 59 0.01 -3.52 -0.31
CA LEU A 59 0.89 -2.72 0.54
C LEU A 59 0.34 -1.30 0.63
N ILE A 60 -0.28 -0.96 1.75
CA ILE A 60 -0.78 0.39 2.04
C ILE A 60 0.43 1.28 2.36
N PHE A 61 0.52 2.43 1.70
CA PHE A 61 1.56 3.42 2.02
C PHE A 61 1.01 4.80 2.41
N ASP A 62 -0.27 5.10 2.19
CA ASP A 62 -0.89 6.35 2.66
C ASP A 62 -2.41 6.19 2.96
N LEU A 63 -2.97 7.14 3.71
CA LEU A 63 -4.38 7.26 4.07
C LEU A 63 -4.90 8.63 3.65
N ILE A 64 -5.84 8.66 2.71
CA ILE A 64 -6.33 9.90 2.08
C ILE A 64 -7.60 10.40 2.75
N VAL A 65 -8.57 9.49 2.94
CA VAL A 65 -9.86 9.76 3.56
C VAL A 65 -10.11 8.69 4.61
N PHE A 66 -10.61 9.07 5.78
CA PHE A 66 -10.98 8.15 6.85
C PHE A 66 -12.37 8.50 7.37
N ASN A 67 -13.31 7.55 7.35
CA ASN A 67 -14.67 7.78 7.83
C ASN A 67 -15.34 9.04 7.25
N ASN A 68 -15.24 9.21 5.92
CA ASN A 68 -15.80 10.33 5.15
C ASN A 68 -15.13 11.70 5.39
N GLU A 69 -14.00 11.75 6.10
CA GLU A 69 -13.23 12.97 6.32
C GLU A 69 -11.86 12.89 5.64
N LYS A 70 -11.47 13.95 4.93
CA LYS A 70 -10.12 14.08 4.35
C LYS A 70 -9.11 14.15 5.50
N VAL A 71 -8.08 13.31 5.45
CA VAL A 71 -7.04 13.30 6.48
C VAL A 71 -6.02 14.39 6.20
N ASN A 72 -6.28 15.60 6.71
CA ASN A 72 -5.41 16.77 6.53
C ASN A 72 -4.29 16.82 7.59
N LEU A 73 -3.45 15.78 7.61
CA LEU A 73 -2.35 15.63 8.57
C LEU A 73 -1.03 15.34 7.85
N PRO A 74 0.13 15.59 8.48
CA PRO A 74 1.44 15.17 7.97
C PRO A 74 1.53 13.67 7.65
N PHE A 75 2.36 13.30 6.67
CA PHE A 75 2.53 11.92 6.23
C PHE A 75 2.81 10.94 7.38
N SER A 76 3.69 11.27 8.33
CA SER A 76 3.96 10.39 9.49
C SER A 76 2.72 10.13 10.34
N LYS A 77 1.84 11.12 10.48
CA LYS A 77 0.57 10.96 11.22
C LYS A 77 -0.41 10.11 10.44
N ARG A 78 -0.51 10.29 9.12
CA ARG A 78 -1.37 9.47 8.24
C ARG A 78 -0.93 8.00 8.27
N LEU A 79 0.37 7.73 8.17
CA LEU A 79 0.92 6.37 8.26
C LEU A 79 0.68 5.75 9.65
N LYS A 80 0.80 6.54 10.72
CA LYS A 80 0.46 6.11 12.08
C LYS A 80 -1.04 5.75 12.19
N MET A 81 -1.92 6.53 11.58
CA MET A 81 -3.36 6.22 11.54
C MET A 81 -3.64 4.92 10.79
N VAL A 82 -2.96 4.64 9.67
CA VAL A 82 -3.07 3.32 8.98
C VAL A 82 -2.78 2.19 9.97
N HIS A 83 -1.67 2.29 10.71
CA HIS A 83 -1.32 1.27 11.68
C HIS A 83 -2.37 1.12 12.79
N GLN A 84 -2.79 2.24 13.40
CA GLN A 84 -3.68 2.23 14.56
C GLN A 84 -5.14 1.89 14.23
N GLU A 85 -5.65 2.38 13.11
CA GLU A 85 -7.08 2.25 12.76
C GLU A 85 -7.37 1.09 11.81
N LEU A 86 -6.37 0.53 11.12
CA LEU A 86 -6.57 -0.56 10.17
C LEU A 86 -5.81 -1.83 10.58
N ILE A 87 -4.52 -1.73 10.85
CA ILE A 87 -3.68 -2.91 11.10
C ILE A 87 -3.95 -3.50 12.48
N VAL A 88 -3.87 -2.69 13.53
CA VAL A 88 -4.09 -3.15 14.90
C VAL A 88 -5.48 -3.79 15.08
N PRO A 89 -6.59 -3.21 14.57
CA PRO A 89 -7.91 -3.85 14.65
C PRO A 89 -7.99 -5.15 13.84
N ARG A 90 -7.34 -5.22 12.68
CA ARG A 90 -7.28 -6.46 11.88
C ARG A 90 -6.45 -7.54 12.57
N ASP A 91 -5.35 -7.21 13.22
CA ASP A 91 -4.54 -8.15 13.99
C ASP A 91 -5.30 -8.64 15.22
N SER A 92 -5.93 -7.74 15.98
CA SER A 92 -6.77 -8.12 17.12
C SER A 92 -7.96 -9.00 16.71
N ALA A 93 -8.61 -8.70 15.59
CA ALA A 93 -9.71 -9.52 15.08
C ALA A 93 -9.24 -10.91 14.63
N PHE A 94 -8.05 -10.99 14.05
CA PHE A 94 -7.45 -12.27 13.66
C PHE A 94 -7.08 -13.11 14.90
N SER A 95 -6.41 -12.51 15.89
CA SER A 95 -6.05 -13.18 17.14
C SER A 95 -7.26 -13.64 17.96
N SER A 96 -8.38 -12.90 17.90
CA SER A 96 -9.64 -13.27 18.56
C SER A 96 -10.51 -14.26 17.75
N GLY A 97 -10.08 -14.63 16.53
CA GLY A 97 -10.84 -15.54 15.65
C GLY A 97 -12.06 -14.91 14.98
N THR A 98 -12.27 -13.60 15.12
CA THR A 98 -13.38 -12.87 14.49
C THR A 98 -13.09 -12.47 13.04
N LEU A 99 -11.82 -12.48 12.64
CA LEU A 99 -11.37 -12.31 11.25
C LEU A 99 -10.66 -13.58 10.77
N ASN A 100 -11.12 -14.15 9.66
CA ASN A 100 -10.41 -15.24 8.98
C ASN A 100 -9.71 -14.74 7.72
N ARG A 101 -8.39 -14.51 7.82
CA ARG A 101 -7.54 -14.04 6.71
C ARG A 101 -7.41 -15.04 5.56
N SER A 102 -7.66 -16.35 5.77
CA SER A 102 -7.57 -17.33 4.68
C SER A 102 -8.71 -17.22 3.66
N LYS A 103 -9.78 -16.50 4.02
CA LYS A 103 -10.90 -16.19 3.11
C LYS A 103 -10.67 -14.93 2.27
N GLU A 104 -9.61 -14.17 2.55
CA GLU A 104 -9.29 -12.94 1.81
C GLU A 104 -8.47 -13.30 0.57
N ALA A 105 -8.78 -12.67 -0.56
CA ALA A 105 -8.10 -12.93 -1.84
C ALA A 105 -6.60 -12.55 -1.82
N PHE A 106 -6.21 -11.65 -0.92
CA PHE A 106 -4.84 -11.20 -0.74
C PHE A 106 -4.62 -10.69 0.68
N SER A 107 -3.36 -10.70 1.13
CA SER A 107 -3.02 -10.13 2.44
C SER A 107 -2.84 -8.61 2.36
N VAL A 108 -3.23 -7.89 3.40
CA VAL A 108 -3.03 -6.44 3.54
C VAL A 108 -1.87 -6.18 4.51
N ARG A 109 -0.93 -5.32 4.13
CA ARG A 109 0.22 -4.91 4.94
C ARG A 109 0.48 -3.41 4.78
N VAL A 110 1.24 -2.83 5.71
CA VAL A 110 1.76 -1.46 5.57
C VAL A 110 3.14 -1.52 4.96
N LYS A 111 3.40 -0.67 3.96
CA LYS A 111 4.73 -0.50 3.38
C LYS A 111 5.61 0.20 4.41
N GLN A 112 6.73 -0.42 4.74
CA GLN A 112 7.64 0.12 5.74
C GLN A 112 8.45 1.27 5.14
N PHE A 113 8.45 2.41 5.84
CA PHE A 113 9.31 3.55 5.55
C PHE A 113 10.48 3.58 6.52
N PHE A 114 11.61 4.10 6.05
CA PHE A 114 12.85 4.21 6.81
C PHE A 114 13.40 5.62 6.71
N GLU A 115 14.11 6.07 7.74
CA GLU A 115 14.81 7.34 7.72
C GLU A 115 15.83 7.43 6.57
N LYS A 116 16.00 8.62 6.01
CA LYS A 116 16.89 8.88 4.87
C LYS A 116 18.34 8.42 5.11
N ASN A 117 18.83 8.56 6.34
CA ASN A 117 20.18 8.13 6.73
C ASN A 117 20.41 6.61 6.56
N ARG A 118 19.34 5.80 6.50
CA ARG A 118 19.41 4.35 6.26
C ARG A 118 19.34 3.97 4.79
N CYS A 119 19.28 4.92 3.87
CA CYS A 119 19.11 4.67 2.44
C CYS A 119 20.14 3.67 1.89
N ARG A 120 21.43 3.83 2.20
CA ARG A 120 22.47 2.89 1.75
C ARG A 120 22.24 1.48 2.29
N GLN A 121 21.94 1.36 3.59
CA GLN A 121 21.66 0.06 4.23
C GLN A 121 20.43 -0.61 3.61
N LEU A 122 19.38 0.17 3.34
CA LEU A 122 18.16 -0.32 2.69
C LEU A 122 18.46 -0.85 1.29
N TYR A 123 19.18 -0.07 0.48
CA TYR A 123 19.54 -0.48 -0.87
C TYR A 123 20.38 -1.76 -0.89
N GLU A 124 21.41 -1.85 -0.05
CA GLU A 124 22.34 -2.98 -0.06
C GLU A 124 21.78 -4.27 0.55
N ARG A 125 20.92 -4.16 1.57
CA ARG A 125 20.41 -5.31 2.34
C ARG A 125 18.95 -5.61 2.09
N PHE A 126 18.10 -4.59 2.05
CA PHE A 126 16.66 -4.80 1.97
C PHE A 126 16.25 -5.25 0.58
N MET A 127 16.77 -4.61 -0.49
CA MET A 127 16.42 -5.04 -1.86
C MET A 127 16.78 -6.49 -2.16
N LYS A 128 17.79 -7.06 -1.49
CA LYS A 128 18.15 -8.48 -1.60
C LYS A 128 17.15 -9.41 -0.91
N ASN A 129 16.40 -8.90 0.06
CA ASN A 129 15.43 -9.64 0.85
C ASN A 129 13.98 -9.36 0.43
N VAL A 130 13.74 -8.33 -0.39
CA VAL A 130 12.42 -8.09 -0.96
C VAL A 130 12.11 -9.20 -1.95
N THR A 131 10.96 -9.82 -1.76
CA THR A 131 10.54 -10.99 -2.54
C THR A 131 9.60 -10.67 -3.69
N HIS A 132 9.35 -9.38 -3.94
CA HIS A 132 8.65 -8.87 -5.11
C HIS A 132 9.60 -7.99 -5.93
N GLU A 133 9.21 -7.66 -7.16
CA GLU A 133 9.99 -6.79 -8.03
C GLU A 133 10.07 -5.36 -7.45
N THR A 134 11.26 -4.76 -7.49
CA THR A 134 11.50 -3.39 -7.06
C THR A 134 12.22 -2.62 -8.14
N ASP A 135 11.75 -1.43 -8.49
CA ASP A 135 12.29 -0.63 -9.58
C ASP A 135 13.07 0.61 -9.12
N GLY A 136 13.29 0.77 -7.81
CA GLY A 136 14.02 1.90 -7.25
C GLY A 136 13.62 2.26 -5.83
N LEU A 137 13.73 3.55 -5.51
CA LEU A 137 13.43 4.14 -4.20
C LEU A 137 12.39 5.25 -4.32
N VAL A 138 11.55 5.37 -3.30
CA VAL A 138 10.61 6.47 -3.12
C VAL A 138 10.99 7.23 -1.86
N PHE A 139 11.15 8.56 -2.00
CA PHE A 139 11.40 9.48 -0.90
C PHE A 139 10.13 10.29 -0.65
N GLN A 140 9.49 10.01 0.48
CA GLN A 140 8.29 10.68 0.92
C GLN A 140 8.63 11.65 2.06
N PRO A 141 8.41 12.97 1.89
CA PRO A 141 8.57 13.93 2.97
C PRO A 141 7.62 13.63 4.13
N GLU A 142 8.16 13.59 5.34
CA GLU A 142 7.44 13.19 6.54
C GLU A 142 6.33 14.18 6.95
N ASN A 143 6.60 15.48 6.72
CA ASN A 143 5.76 16.56 7.23
C ASN A 143 4.70 17.03 6.23
N ASP A 144 4.74 16.53 4.99
CA ASP A 144 3.88 17.03 3.92
C ASP A 144 2.45 16.51 4.04
N LEU A 145 1.51 17.37 3.68
CA LEU A 145 0.11 17.01 3.50
C LEU A 145 -0.07 16.20 2.21
N TYR A 146 -1.14 15.41 2.14
CA TYR A 146 -1.47 14.68 0.92
C TYR A 146 -1.91 15.64 -0.19
N VAL A 147 -1.36 15.46 -1.39
CA VAL A 147 -1.70 16.21 -2.60
C VAL A 147 -2.22 15.24 -3.65
N SER A 148 -3.36 15.55 -4.25
CA SER A 148 -3.88 14.79 -5.40
C SER A 148 -3.13 15.17 -6.68
N GLY A 149 -2.73 14.19 -7.48
CA GLY A 149 -1.97 14.42 -8.71
C GLY A 149 -0.47 14.52 -8.46
N THR A 150 0.22 15.38 -9.21
CA THR A 150 1.67 15.54 -9.11
C THR A 150 2.05 16.14 -7.76
N CYS A 151 2.97 15.47 -7.05
CA CYS A 151 3.55 15.94 -5.80
C CYS A 151 5.04 16.19 -6.01
N GLU A 152 5.44 17.45 -6.18
CA GLU A 152 6.83 17.86 -6.50
C GLU A 152 7.83 17.49 -5.39
N SER A 153 7.37 17.34 -4.15
CA SER A 153 8.21 17.00 -3.01
C SER A 153 8.41 15.49 -2.85
N CYS A 154 7.55 14.66 -3.46
CA CYS A 154 7.71 13.21 -3.48
C CYS A 154 8.65 12.80 -4.61
N LEU A 155 9.81 12.25 -4.27
CA LEU A 155 10.83 11.90 -5.25
C LEU A 155 10.85 10.40 -5.50
N LYS A 156 10.90 10.02 -6.77
CA LYS A 156 11.18 8.65 -7.22
C LYS A 156 12.58 8.62 -7.83
N TRP A 157 13.41 7.68 -7.38
CA TRP A 157 14.73 7.44 -7.93
C TRP A 157 14.78 6.01 -8.48
N LYS A 158 15.35 5.84 -9.67
CA LYS A 158 15.62 4.54 -10.27
C LYS A 158 17.11 4.43 -10.62
N PRO A 159 17.73 3.25 -10.46
CA PRO A 159 19.04 3.00 -11.05
C PRO A 159 19.04 3.28 -12.55
N ASP A 160 20.13 3.83 -13.05
CA ASP A 160 20.35 4.17 -14.46
C ASP A 160 20.05 3.01 -15.40
N HIS A 161 20.56 1.82 -15.09
CA HIS A 161 20.38 0.59 -15.87
C HIS A 161 18.94 0.05 -15.92
N LEU A 162 18.03 0.55 -15.07
CA LEU A 162 16.60 0.25 -15.15
C LEU A 162 15.81 1.28 -15.98
N ASN A 163 16.46 2.35 -16.43
CA ASN A 163 15.85 3.29 -17.37
C ASN A 163 16.10 2.79 -18.79
N THR A 164 15.07 2.19 -19.37
CA THR A 164 15.10 1.68 -20.75
C THR A 164 14.46 2.68 -21.72
N VAL A 165 14.90 2.61 -22.97
CA VAL A 165 14.26 3.27 -24.11
C VAL A 165 14.00 2.20 -25.15
N ASP A 166 12.79 2.15 -25.67
CA ASP A 166 12.41 1.18 -26.69
C ASP A 166 12.90 1.65 -28.07
N PHE A 167 13.62 0.77 -28.78
CA PHE A 167 14.11 1.03 -30.13
C PHE A 167 13.41 0.12 -31.15
N TYR A 168 13.12 0.68 -32.33
CA TYR A 168 12.69 -0.12 -33.48
C TYR A 168 13.92 -0.76 -34.14
N LEU A 169 13.97 -2.10 -34.18
CA LEU A 169 15.02 -2.83 -34.87
C LEU A 169 14.67 -2.98 -36.36
N ASN A 170 15.48 -2.40 -37.23
CA ASN A 170 15.38 -2.56 -38.68
C ASN A 170 16.66 -3.25 -39.20
N ILE A 171 16.52 -4.44 -39.77
CA ILE A 171 17.63 -5.18 -40.38
C ILE A 171 17.51 -5.03 -41.90
N GLN A 172 18.51 -4.38 -42.51
CA GLN A 172 18.61 -4.30 -43.97
C GLN A 172 19.45 -5.48 -44.47
N CYS A 173 18.88 -6.25 -45.40
CA CYS A 173 19.55 -7.33 -46.11
C CYS A 173 20.37 -6.80 -47.29
#